data_AF-A0A947NQF9-F1
#
_entry.id   AF-A0A947NQF9-F1
#
_cell.length_a   1.000
_cell.length_b   1.000
_cell.length_c   1.000
_cell.angle_alpha   90.00
_cell.angle_beta   90.00
_cell.angle_gamma   90.00
#
_symmetry.space_group_name_H-M   'P 1'
#
loop_
_entity.id
_entity.type
_entity.pdbx_description
1 polymer ?
#
loop_
_entity_poly.entity_id
_entity_poly.type
_entity_poly.pdbx_seq_one_letter_code
_entity_poly.pdbx_strand_id
1 'polypeptide(L)' 'GSPVIINTSFNVRGEPIVESPEDAYRCFMRTDMDYLVMGNIMLDKKCQKQTGKDKDWLKEFELD' A
#
# COMPACT_ATOMS: atom_id res chain seq x y z
N GLY A 1 19.48 6.50 -18.06
CA GLY A 1 18.73 5.96 -16.91
C GLY A 1 19.57 4.92 -16.22
N SER A 2 19.37 4.70 -14.93
CA SER A 2 19.99 3.58 -14.20
C SER A 2 19.02 2.40 -14.19
N PRO A 3 19.40 1.19 -14.62
CA PRO A 3 18.53 0.01 -14.63
C PRO A 3 18.46 -0.62 -13.22
N VAL A 4 17.98 0.15 -12.24
CA VAL A 4 17.92 -0.25 -10.83
C VAL A 4 16.50 -0.07 -10.30
N ILE A 5 16.02 -1.04 -9.53
CA ILE A 5 14.70 -1.06 -8.91
C ILE A 5 14.87 -1.24 -7.41
N ILE A 6 14.07 -0.52 -6.62
CA ILE A 6 13.96 -0.72 -5.18
C ILE A 6 12.93 -1.82 -4.92
N ASN A 7 13.35 -2.89 -4.27
CA ASN A 7 12.48 -3.96 -3.80
C ASN A 7 12.45 -3.94 -2.27
N THR A 8 11.31 -3.58 -1.70
CA THR A 8 11.08 -3.54 -0.25
C THR A 8 9.77 -4.27 0.04
N SER A 9 9.55 -4.65 1.31
CA SER A 9 8.27 -5.19 1.75
C SER A 9 7.11 -4.28 1.35
N PHE A 10 6.02 -4.87 0.86
CA PHE A 10 4.79 -4.12 0.62
C PHE A 10 3.95 -4.12 1.90
N ASN A 11 4.13 -3.09 2.71
CA ASN A 11 3.44 -2.82 3.96
C ASN A 11 3.59 -1.33 4.33
N VAL A 12 2.87 -0.92 5.38
CA VAL A 12 3.23 0.30 6.13
C VAL A 12 4.08 -0.11 7.34
N ARG A 13 4.95 0.78 7.83
CA ARG A 13 5.79 0.49 9.00
C ARG A 13 4.92 0.03 10.18
N GLY A 14 5.27 -1.10 10.78
CA GLY A 14 4.55 -1.74 11.88
C GLY A 14 3.56 -2.81 11.42
N GLU A 15 3.09 -2.76 10.17
CA GLU A 15 2.17 -3.77 9.63
C GLU A 15 2.94 -5.00 9.05
N PRO A 16 2.35 -6.21 9.11
CA PRO A 16 2.88 -7.37 8.40
C PRO A 16 2.88 -7.13 6.88
N ILE A 17 3.65 -7.94 6.15
CA ILE A 17 3.62 -7.93 4.68
C ILE A 17 2.22 -8.34 4.21
N VAL A 18 1.69 -7.64 3.21
CA VAL A 18 0.42 -7.95 2.53
C VAL A 18 0.35 -9.42 2.10
N GLU A 19 -0.79 -10.08 2.39
CA GLU A 19 -1.04 -11.48 1.99
C GLU A 19 -2.28 -11.68 1.10
N SER A 20 -3.21 -10.71 1.08
CA SER A 20 -4.43 -10.77 0.26
C SER A 20 -4.58 -9.56 -0.68
N PRO A 21 -5.38 -9.67 -1.76
CA PRO A 21 -5.73 -8.51 -2.60
C PRO A 21 -6.38 -7.36 -1.81
N GLU A 22 -7.16 -7.69 -0.79
CA GLU A 22 -7.80 -6.74 0.11
C GLU A 22 -6.76 -6.00 0.97
N ASP A 23 -5.74 -6.70 1.48
CA ASP A 23 -4.60 -6.09 2.17
C ASP A 23 -3.80 -5.18 1.24
N ALA A 24 -3.52 -5.65 0.03
CA ALA A 24 -2.80 -4.89 -0.99
C ALA A 24 -3.51 -3.57 -1.30
N TYR A 25 -4.83 -3.62 -1.51
CA TYR A 25 -5.64 -2.44 -1.76
C TYR A 25 -5.67 -1.49 -0.56
N ARG A 26 -5.83 -2.01 0.66
CA ARG A 26 -5.80 -1.20 1.89
C ARG A 26 -4.45 -0.50 2.07
N CYS A 27 -3.35 -1.25 1.96
CA CYS A 27 -1.99 -0.71 2.04
C CYS A 27 -1.74 0.34 0.94
N PHE A 28 -2.14 0.05 -0.30
CA PHE A 28 -2.05 0.98 -1.42
C PHE A 28 -2.83 2.29 -1.17
N MET A 29 -4.06 2.21 -0.66
CA MET A 29 -4.86 3.40 -0.38
C MET A 29 -4.29 4.23 0.79
N ARG A 30 -3.55 3.62 1.73
CA ARG A 30 -2.93 4.29 2.89
C ARG A 30 -1.56 4.92 2.62
N THR A 31 -0.81 4.44 1.63
CA THR A 31 0.53 4.94 1.27
C THR A 31 0.48 6.10 0.26
N ASP A 32 1.61 6.66 -0.15
CA ASP A 32 1.68 7.64 -1.24
C ASP A 32 2.05 7.00 -2.60
N MET A 33 1.81 5.69 -2.76
CA MET A 33 2.05 4.99 -4.03
C MET A 33 1.09 5.45 -5.13
N ASP A 34 1.58 5.54 -6.36
CA ASP A 34 0.78 5.94 -7.52
C ASP A 34 -0.04 4.79 -8.13
N TYR A 35 0.56 3.60 -8.21
CA TYR A 35 -0.01 2.43 -8.88
C TYR A 35 0.10 1.16 -8.03
N LEU A 36 -0.94 0.33 -8.09
CA LEU A 36 -0.94 -1.04 -7.58
C LEU A 36 -1.13 -2.00 -8.76
N VAL A 37 -0.21 -2.95 -8.92
CA VAL A 37 -0.28 -4.01 -9.93
C VAL A 37 -0.42 -5.36 -9.22
N MET A 38 -1.49 -6.08 -9.52
CA MET A 38 -1.78 -7.42 -8.99
C MET A 38 -2.13 -8.34 -10.15
N GLY A 39 -1.15 -9.13 -10.61
CA GLY A 39 -1.31 -9.96 -11.81
C GLY A 39 -1.62 -9.09 -13.04
N ASN A 40 -2.78 -9.32 -13.65
CA ASN A 40 -3.27 -8.59 -14.83
C ASN A 40 -4.17 -7.39 -14.50
N ILE A 41 -4.26 -7.00 -13.23
CA ILE A 41 -5.06 -5.86 -12.76
C ILE A 41 -4.10 -4.73 -12.37
N MET A 42 -4.37 -3.53 -12.87
CA MET A 42 -3.64 -2.31 -12.51
C MET A 42 -4.63 -1.26 -12.01
N LEU A 43 -4.34 -0.68 -10.84
CA LEU A 43 -5.11 0.40 -10.24
C LEU A 43 -4.29 1.69 -10.25
N ASP A 44 -4.85 2.76 -10.81
CA ASP A 44 -4.34 4.13 -10.66
C ASP A 44 -5.01 4.75 -9.44
N LYS A 45 -4.21 5.28 -8.50
CA LYS A 45 -4.72 5.89 -7.27
C LYS A 45 -5.64 7.08 -7.56
N LYS A 46 -5.38 7.83 -8.63
CA LYS A 46 -6.18 9.00 -9.03
C LYS A 46 -7.58 8.62 -9.50
N CYS A 47 -7.79 7.37 -9.90
CA CYS A 47 -9.08 6.84 -10.31
C CYS A 47 -9.87 6.20 -9.15
N GLN A 48 -9.26 6.04 -7.96
CA GLN A 48 -9.93 5.46 -6.80
C GLN A 48 -10.70 6.52 -6.01
N LYS A 49 -11.75 6.10 -5.30
CA LYS A 49 -12.46 7.00 -4.39
C LYS A 49 -11.53 7.41 -3.25
N GLN A 50 -11.42 8.71 -3.02
CA GLN A 50 -10.71 9.25 -1.86
C GLN A 50 -11.44 8.79 -0.60
N THR A 51 -10.88 7.78 0.06
CA THR A 51 -11.25 7.44 1.43
C THR A 51 -10.56 8.44 2.35
N GLY A 52 -11.27 8.96 3.37
CA GLY A 52 -10.64 9.79 4.38
C GLY A 52 -9.40 9.08 4.95
N LYS A 53 -8.36 9.85 5.34
CA LYS A 53 -7.19 9.30 6.01
C LYS A 53 -7.64 8.78 7.38
N ASP A 54 -8.10 7.54 7.40
CA ASP A 54 -8.37 6.83 8.61
C ASP A 54 -7.02 6.63 9.30
N LYS A 55 -6.76 7.38 10.37
CA LYS A 55 -5.50 7.34 11.11
C LYS A 55 -5.53 6.29 12.21
N ASP A 56 -6.65 5.60 12.41
CA ASP A 56 -6.81 4.69 13.53
C ASP A 56 -5.96 3.41 13.40
N TRP A 57 -5.50 3.05 12.19
CA TRP A 57 -4.60 1.89 11.99
C TRP A 57 -3.23 2.05 12.68
N LEU A 58 -2.75 3.29 12.89
CA LEU A 58 -1.51 3.55 13.63
C LEU A 58 -1.59 3.11 15.11
N LYS A 59 -2.80 2.89 15.62
CA LYS A 59 -3.02 2.41 17.00
C LYS A 59 -2.98 0.89 17.11
N GLU A 60 -3.07 0.17 16.00
CA GLU A 60 -3.21 -1.29 15.98
C GLU A 60 -1.87 -2.02 15.98
N PHE A 61 -0.80 -1.34 15.52
CA PHE A 61 0.54 -1.90 15.46
C PHE A 61 1.49 -0.98 16.21
N GLU A 62 2.03 -1.45 17.34
CA GLU A 62 3.06 -0.71 18.08
C GLU A 62 4.30 -0.52 17.19
N LEU A 63 4.85 0.69 17.24
CA LEU A 63 6.11 1.00 16.58
C LEU A 63 7.24 0.50 17.47
N ASP A 64 7.92 -0.58 17.05
CA ASP A 64 9.30 -0.84 17.48
C ASP A 64 10.22 0.32 17.07
#